data_AF-A0A5C1B551-F1
#
_entry.id   AF-A0A5C1B551-F1
#
_cell.length_a   1.000
_cell.length_b   1.000
_cell.length_c   1.000
_cell.angle_alpha   90.00
_cell.angle_beta   90.00
_cell.angle_gamma   90.00
#
_symmetry.space_group_name_H-M   'P 1'
#
loop_
_entity.id
_entity.type
_entity.pdbx_description
1 polymer ?
#
loop_
_entity_poly.entity_id
_entity_poly.type
_entity_poly.pdbx_seq_one_letter_code
_entity_poly.pdbx_strand_id
1 'polypeptide(L)'
;MSVRRLSFAIAGALALMLTAPASAQAPNGGGRYLHDMLKQPTYREAWTRMVGKLGPREAWLKADQLSGPGGPSTIVTVGGQTFERVDTCKRHDCGDNRFYALFSPDGSEALGVLIQPGNIRFFGQPSEAQQRALVGP
;
A
#
# COMPACT_ATOMS: atom_id res chain seq x y z
N MET A 1 57.79 41.53 36.02
CA MET A 1 57.12 41.30 34.72
C MET A 1 56.17 40.12 34.84
N SER A 2 55.08 40.16 34.08
CA SER A 2 54.06 39.11 33.86
C SER A 2 52.80 39.18 34.72
N VAL A 3 51.81 39.89 34.18
CA VAL A 3 50.39 39.78 34.48
C VAL A 3 49.83 38.64 33.63
N ARG A 4 49.05 37.72 34.19
CA ARG A 4 48.02 37.00 33.43
C ARG A 4 46.74 36.86 34.24
N ARG A 5 45.74 37.65 33.83
CA ARG A 5 44.32 37.41 34.07
C ARG A 5 43.91 36.17 33.28
N LEU A 6 43.02 35.34 33.81
CA LEU A 6 42.06 34.63 32.97
C LEU A 6 40.73 34.47 33.70
N SER A 7 39.76 35.15 33.10
CA SER A 7 38.35 35.24 33.38
C SER A 7 37.61 33.95 33.00
N PHE A 8 36.51 33.70 33.71
CA PHE A 8 35.23 33.11 33.27
C PHE A 8 35.22 32.03 32.17
N ALA A 9 34.62 30.87 32.47
CA ALA A 9 33.47 30.39 31.70
C ALA A 9 32.79 29.20 32.39
N ILE A 10 31.51 29.39 32.70
CA ILE A 10 30.56 28.36 33.13
C ILE A 10 30.38 27.39 31.96
N ALA A 11 30.83 26.15 32.09
CA ALA A 11 30.60 25.11 31.09
C ALA A 11 29.21 24.49 31.31
N GLY A 12 28.22 24.98 30.55
CA GLY A 12 26.91 24.36 30.45
C GLY A 12 26.99 23.02 29.72
N ALA A 13 26.60 21.94 30.41
CA ALA A 13 26.44 20.62 29.81
C ALA A 13 25.10 20.57 29.07
N LEU A 14 25.13 20.74 27.74
CA LEU A 14 23.97 20.58 26.87
C LEU A 14 23.77 19.08 26.60
N ALA A 15 22.81 18.48 27.29
CA ALA A 15 22.43 17.08 27.08
C ALA A 15 21.76 16.91 25.71
N LEU A 16 22.47 16.29 24.75
CA LEU A 16 21.89 15.82 23.49
C LEU A 16 20.85 14.74 23.80
N MET A 17 19.57 15.06 23.64
CA MET A 17 18.52 14.04 23.57
C MET A 17 18.58 13.37 22.21
N LEU A 18 19.10 12.13 22.15
CA LEU A 18 18.97 11.25 21.00
C LEU A 18 17.52 10.78 20.91
N THR A 19 16.72 11.43 20.06
CA THR A 19 15.42 10.88 19.62
C THR A 19 15.69 9.73 18.66
N ALA A 20 15.65 8.50 19.16
CA ALA A 20 15.67 7.31 18.31
C ALA A 20 14.38 7.27 17.45
N PRO A 21 14.46 7.01 16.14
CA PRO A 21 13.27 6.80 15.34
C PRO A 21 12.61 5.49 15.78
N ALA A 22 11.35 5.55 16.20
CA ALA A 22 10.56 4.37 16.46
C ALA A 22 10.36 3.59 15.16
N SER A 23 11.05 2.46 15.01
CA SER A 23 10.77 1.50 13.94
C SER A 23 9.40 0.87 14.23
N ALA A 24 8.40 1.19 13.42
CA ALA A 24 7.10 0.54 13.47
C ALA A 24 7.30 -0.96 13.17
N GLN A 25 7.13 -1.79 14.19
CA GLN A 25 7.14 -3.24 14.05
C GLN A 25 5.86 -3.65 13.29
N ALA A 26 6.03 -4.33 12.15
CA ALA A 26 4.90 -4.87 11.41
C ALA A 26 4.16 -5.89 12.29
N PRO A 27 2.81 -5.89 12.34
CA PRO A 27 2.05 -6.85 13.14
C PRO A 27 2.40 -8.29 12.75
N ASN A 28 2.51 -9.18 13.73
CA ASN A 28 2.83 -10.61 13.55
C ASN A 28 1.65 -11.47 13.01
N GLY A 29 0.65 -10.84 12.40
CA GLY A 29 -0.38 -11.48 11.59
C GLY A 29 -0.36 -10.78 10.24
N GLY A 30 -0.66 -11.48 9.14
CA GLY A 30 -0.67 -10.89 7.80
C GLY A 30 -1.37 -9.53 7.74
N GLY A 31 -1.09 -8.75 6.69
CA GLY A 31 -1.62 -7.40 6.56
C GLY A 31 -3.15 -7.34 6.49
N ARG A 32 -3.68 -6.15 6.24
CA ARG A 32 -5.12 -5.88 6.29
C ARG A 32 -5.85 -6.58 5.15
N TYR A 33 -7.09 -6.99 5.37
CA TYR A 33 -7.93 -7.47 4.28
C TYR A 33 -8.44 -6.30 3.43
N LEU A 34 -8.61 -6.53 2.11
CA LEU A 34 -9.12 -5.51 1.19
C LEU A 34 -10.46 -4.91 1.66
N HIS A 35 -11.38 -5.75 2.16
CA HIS A 35 -12.67 -5.27 2.64
C HIS A 35 -12.56 -4.34 3.86
N ASP A 36 -11.50 -4.47 4.67
CA ASP A 36 -11.20 -3.55 5.78
C ASP A 36 -10.52 -2.27 5.28
N MET A 37 -9.70 -2.37 4.24
CA MET A 37 -9.09 -1.21 3.58
C MET A 37 -10.16 -0.29 2.98
N LEU A 38 -11.12 -0.85 2.24
CA LEU A 38 -12.18 -0.07 1.60
C LEU A 38 -13.21 0.53 2.58
N LYS A 39 -13.14 0.24 3.89
CA LYS A 39 -13.91 1.00 4.90
C LYS A 39 -13.33 2.41 5.10
N GLN A 40 -12.06 2.63 4.78
CA GLN A 40 -11.42 3.93 4.85
C GLN A 40 -11.72 4.75 3.58
N PRO A 41 -12.15 6.02 3.71
CA PRO A 41 -12.54 6.84 2.55
C PRO A 41 -11.45 6.96 1.49
N THR A 42 -10.21 7.25 1.88
CA THR A 42 -9.09 7.43 0.96
C THR A 42 -8.85 6.21 0.07
N TYR A 43 -8.80 5.02 0.68
CA TYR A 43 -8.64 3.74 -0.04
C TYR A 43 -9.84 3.45 -0.95
N ARG A 44 -11.07 3.71 -0.47
CA ARG A 44 -12.30 3.53 -1.26
C ARG A 44 -12.31 4.42 -2.49
N GLU A 45 -11.93 5.68 -2.34
CA GLU A 45 -11.87 6.64 -3.44
C GLU A 45 -10.80 6.26 -4.46
N ALA A 46 -9.60 5.89 -4.01
CA ALA A 46 -8.53 5.40 -4.88
C ALA A 46 -8.96 4.16 -5.67
N TRP A 47 -9.56 3.18 -5.00
CA TRP A 47 -10.12 1.99 -5.66
C TRP A 47 -11.18 2.34 -6.69
N THR A 48 -12.16 3.16 -6.31
CA THR A 48 -13.28 3.55 -7.19
C THR A 48 -12.78 4.28 -8.43
N ARG A 49 -11.80 5.18 -8.26
CA ARG A 49 -11.16 5.89 -9.37
C ARG A 49 -10.38 4.95 -10.28
N MET A 50 -9.62 4.01 -9.71
CA MET A 50 -8.82 3.03 -10.44
C MET A 50 -9.68 2.11 -11.30
N VAL A 51 -10.74 1.50 -10.73
CA VAL A 51 -11.60 0.56 -11.47
C VAL A 51 -12.48 1.27 -12.49
N GLY A 52 -12.79 2.54 -12.25
CA GLY A 52 -13.49 3.42 -13.18
C GLY A 52 -14.85 2.85 -13.64
N LYS A 53 -15.15 3.01 -14.93
CA LYS A 53 -16.36 2.45 -15.53
C LYS A 53 -16.16 0.97 -15.82
N LEU A 54 -16.92 0.13 -15.14
CA LEU A 54 -16.90 -1.31 -15.29
C LEU A 54 -18.07 -1.79 -16.17
N GLY A 55 -17.82 -2.83 -16.98
CA GLY A 55 -18.86 -3.56 -17.67
C GLY A 55 -19.70 -4.40 -16.71
N PRO A 56 -20.86 -4.95 -17.16
CA PRO A 56 -21.73 -5.76 -16.30
C PRO A 56 -21.04 -6.99 -15.71
N ARG A 57 -20.09 -7.59 -16.44
CA ARG A 57 -19.37 -8.79 -15.99
C ARG A 57 -18.40 -8.52 -14.85
N GLU A 58 -17.94 -7.27 -14.73
CA GLU A 58 -16.95 -6.85 -13.73
C GLU A 58 -17.56 -5.95 -12.64
N ALA A 59 -18.88 -5.80 -12.61
CA ALA A 59 -19.58 -4.99 -11.59
C ALA A 59 -19.24 -5.44 -10.16
N TRP A 60 -18.88 -6.71 -9.96
CA TRP A 60 -18.41 -7.25 -8.68
C TRP A 60 -17.15 -6.57 -8.12
N LEU A 61 -16.39 -5.83 -8.95
CA LEU A 61 -15.24 -5.03 -8.51
C LEU A 61 -15.62 -3.65 -7.95
N LYS A 62 -16.88 -3.22 -8.04
CA LYS A 62 -17.28 -1.94 -7.43
C LYS A 62 -17.15 -2.03 -5.91
N ALA A 63 -16.68 -0.95 -5.28
CA ALA A 63 -16.37 -0.92 -3.85
C ALA A 63 -17.58 -1.22 -2.93
N ASP A 64 -18.81 -1.04 -3.42
CA ASP A 64 -20.07 -1.35 -2.75
C ASP A 64 -20.61 -2.76 -3.06
N GLN A 65 -20.10 -3.42 -4.10
CA GLN A 65 -20.49 -4.77 -4.52
C GLN A 65 -19.40 -5.81 -4.25
N LEU A 66 -18.23 -5.37 -3.78
CA LEU A 66 -17.09 -6.22 -3.51
C LEU A 66 -17.43 -7.23 -2.42
N SER A 67 -17.56 -8.49 -2.84
CA SER A 67 -17.93 -9.61 -1.98
C SER A 67 -17.04 -10.83 -2.22
N GLY A 68 -16.01 -10.70 -3.04
CA GLY A 68 -15.05 -11.75 -3.34
C GLY A 68 -14.19 -12.13 -2.14
N PRO A 69 -13.80 -13.41 -1.97
CA PRO A 69 -12.78 -13.75 -1.00
C PRO A 69 -11.43 -13.16 -1.42
N GLY A 70 -10.53 -12.97 -0.45
CA GLY A 70 -9.16 -12.49 -0.64
C GLY A 70 -8.35 -12.70 0.64
N GLY A 71 -7.02 -12.74 0.51
CA GLY A 71 -6.09 -12.90 1.62
C GLY A 71 -5.81 -11.61 2.41
N PRO A 72 -5.05 -11.72 3.51
CA PRO A 72 -4.45 -10.56 4.15
C PRO A 72 -3.43 -9.91 3.20
N SER A 73 -3.32 -8.59 3.26
CA SER A 73 -2.37 -7.86 2.43
C SER A 73 -0.91 -8.20 2.75
N THR A 74 -0.02 -7.86 1.81
CA THR A 74 1.43 -7.97 1.97
C THR A 74 2.09 -6.65 1.60
N ILE A 75 3.20 -6.30 2.27
CA ILE A 75 3.99 -5.13 1.90
C ILE A 75 5.00 -5.54 0.82
N VAL A 76 5.03 -4.82 -0.30
CA VAL A 76 5.96 -5.07 -1.41
C VAL A 76 6.68 -3.78 -1.79
N THR A 77 7.92 -3.89 -2.24
CA THR A 77 8.69 -2.76 -2.77
C THR A 77 8.87 -2.92 -4.28
N VAL A 78 8.42 -1.94 -5.05
CA VAL A 78 8.44 -1.94 -6.51
C VAL A 78 9.05 -0.64 -6.99
N GLY A 79 10.17 -0.71 -7.72
CA GLY A 79 10.83 0.49 -8.25
C GLY A 79 11.25 1.50 -7.16
N GLY A 80 11.59 1.02 -5.96
CA GLY A 80 11.95 1.87 -4.80
C GLY A 80 10.76 2.47 -4.04
N GLN A 81 9.52 2.20 -4.45
CA GLN A 81 8.31 2.62 -3.75
C GLN A 81 7.66 1.43 -3.03
N THR A 82 7.16 1.67 -1.83
CA THR A 82 6.48 0.66 -1.01
C THR A 82 4.98 0.68 -1.28
N PHE A 83 4.38 -0.50 -1.43
CA PHE A 83 2.95 -0.68 -1.65
C PHE A 83 2.38 -1.73 -0.71
N GLU A 84 1.09 -1.60 -0.39
CA GLU A 84 0.29 -2.67 0.21
C GLU A 84 -0.43 -3.45 -0.91
N ARG A 85 -0.01 -4.69 -1.12
CA ARG A 85 -0.56 -5.60 -2.13
C ARG A 85 -1.70 -6.41 -1.56
N VAL A 86 -2.81 -6.44 -2.29
CA VAL A 86 -4.04 -7.15 -1.94
C VAL A 86 -4.52 -8.02 -3.09
N ASP A 87 -5.36 -8.99 -2.77
CA ASP A 87 -6.07 -9.83 -3.72
C ASP A 87 -7.57 -9.91 -3.43
N THR A 88 -8.33 -10.21 -4.46
CA THR A 88 -9.72 -10.64 -4.37
C THR A 88 -10.10 -11.41 -5.63
N CYS A 89 -11.12 -12.25 -5.57
CA CYS A 89 -11.64 -12.93 -6.76
C CYS A 89 -13.16 -12.94 -6.79
N LYS A 90 -13.76 -13.12 -7.97
CA LYS A 90 -15.21 -13.16 -8.09
C LYS A 90 -15.76 -14.35 -7.30
N ARG A 91 -16.71 -14.08 -6.42
CA ARG A 91 -17.36 -15.11 -5.60
C ARG A 91 -17.96 -16.22 -6.49
N HIS A 92 -17.71 -17.48 -6.12
CA HIS A 92 -18.10 -18.69 -6.86
C HIS A 92 -17.44 -18.86 -8.25
N ASP A 93 -16.47 -18.01 -8.61
CA ASP A 93 -15.87 -17.96 -9.94
C ASP A 93 -14.39 -17.50 -9.86
N CYS A 94 -13.70 -17.97 -8.81
CA CYS A 94 -12.37 -17.47 -8.46
C CYS A 94 -11.26 -17.95 -9.41
N GLY A 95 -11.41 -19.11 -10.05
CA GLY A 95 -10.42 -19.60 -11.01
C GLY A 95 -10.24 -18.66 -12.20
N ASP A 96 -11.36 -18.09 -12.66
CA ASP A 96 -11.43 -17.34 -13.92
C ASP A 96 -11.50 -15.84 -13.72
N ASN A 97 -11.66 -15.34 -12.49
CA ASN A 97 -11.83 -13.91 -12.25
C ASN A 97 -11.07 -13.51 -10.98
N ARG A 98 -9.77 -13.23 -11.15
CA ARG A 98 -8.88 -12.81 -10.06
C ARG A 98 -8.48 -11.36 -10.25
N PHE A 99 -8.45 -10.63 -9.15
CA PHE A 99 -8.02 -9.24 -9.14
C PHE A 99 -6.92 -9.06 -8.09
N TYR A 100 -5.86 -8.38 -8.48
CA TYR A 100 -4.80 -7.96 -7.57
C TYR A 100 -4.67 -6.45 -7.63
N ALA A 101 -4.32 -5.83 -6.50
CA ALA A 101 -4.08 -4.40 -6.45
C ALA A 101 -2.85 -4.05 -5.61
N LEU A 102 -2.26 -2.91 -5.92
CA LEU A 102 -1.25 -2.22 -5.12
C LEU A 102 -1.84 -0.90 -4.65
N PHE A 103 -1.83 -0.66 -3.35
CA PHE A 103 -2.14 0.64 -2.77
C PHE A 103 -0.86 1.35 -2.33
N SER A 104 -0.79 2.66 -2.53
CA SER A 104 0.21 3.48 -1.84
C SER A 104 0.02 3.37 -0.31
N PRO A 105 1.06 3.62 0.51
CA PRO A 105 0.97 3.42 1.96
C PRO A 105 -0.09 4.32 2.65
N ASP A 106 -0.38 5.47 2.06
CA ASP A 106 -1.43 6.39 2.50
C ASP A 106 -2.82 6.08 1.89
N GLY A 107 -2.90 5.09 0.99
CA GLY A 107 -4.10 4.66 0.29
C GLY A 107 -4.62 5.63 -0.76
N SER A 108 -3.87 6.70 -1.10
CA SER A 108 -4.32 7.74 -2.03
C SER A 108 -4.29 7.29 -3.50
N GLU A 109 -3.46 6.30 -3.81
CA GLU A 109 -3.31 5.71 -5.14
C GLU A 109 -3.56 4.20 -5.12
N ALA A 110 -4.11 3.71 -6.22
CA ALA A 110 -4.34 2.29 -6.45
C ALA A 110 -4.03 1.92 -7.90
N LEU A 111 -3.34 0.79 -8.08
CA LEU A 111 -3.06 0.16 -9.36
C LEU A 111 -3.58 -1.28 -9.31
N GLY A 112 -4.06 -1.82 -10.42
CA GLY A 112 -4.71 -3.12 -10.39
C GLY A 112 -4.54 -3.94 -11.65
N VAL A 113 -4.82 -5.24 -11.53
CA VAL A 113 -4.91 -6.16 -12.65
C VAL A 113 -6.10 -7.09 -12.46
N LEU A 114 -6.91 -7.24 -13.51
CA LEU A 114 -7.91 -8.30 -13.62
C LEU A 114 -7.34 -9.40 -14.52
N ILE A 115 -7.28 -10.61 -14.00
CA ILE A 115 -6.84 -11.81 -14.70
C ILE A 115 -8.05 -12.68 -14.98
N GLN A 116 -8.31 -12.91 -16.26
CA GLN A 116 -9.34 -13.76 -16.80
C GLN A 116 -8.74 -14.74 -17.83
N PRO A 117 -9.44 -15.85 -18.16
CA PRO A 117 -9.00 -16.75 -19.23
C PRO A 117 -8.70 -15.99 -20.53
N GLY A 118 -7.44 -16.03 -20.96
CA GLY A 118 -6.99 -15.36 -22.19
C GLY A 118 -6.97 -13.83 -22.14
N ASN A 119 -7.20 -13.20 -20.98
CA ASN A 119 -7.28 -11.74 -20.87
C ASN A 119 -6.65 -11.22 -19.57
N ILE A 120 -5.69 -10.30 -19.71
CA ILE A 120 -5.08 -9.57 -18.60
C ILE A 120 -5.34 -8.09 -18.83
N ARG A 121 -6.06 -7.45 -17.91
CA ARG A 121 -6.40 -6.03 -18.01
C ARG A 121 -5.84 -5.26 -16.82
N PHE A 122 -4.97 -4.30 -17.10
CA PHE A 122 -4.41 -3.41 -16.08
C PHE A 122 -5.30 -2.17 -15.86
N PHE A 123 -5.26 -1.64 -14.64
CA PHE A 123 -6.00 -0.47 -14.19
C PHE A 123 -5.03 0.53 -13.52
N GLY A 124 -5.24 1.83 -13.74
CA GLY A 124 -4.40 2.88 -13.17
C GLY A 124 -3.05 3.10 -13.88
N GLN A 125 -2.85 2.53 -15.07
CA GLN A 125 -1.62 2.68 -15.89
C GLN A 125 -0.31 2.29 -15.16
N PRO A 126 -0.21 1.06 -14.61
CA PRO A 126 0.99 0.62 -13.91
C PRO A 126 2.22 0.57 -14.83
N SER A 127 3.37 0.97 -14.30
CA SER A 127 4.68 0.76 -14.92
C SER A 127 4.99 -0.74 -15.08
N GLU A 128 5.98 -1.08 -15.90
CA GLU A 128 6.38 -2.47 -16.14
C GLU A 128 6.77 -3.21 -14.85
N ALA A 129 7.45 -2.52 -13.92
CA ALA A 129 7.78 -3.09 -12.62
C ALA A 129 6.53 -3.38 -11.76
N GLN A 130 5.54 -2.48 -11.78
CA GLN A 130 4.27 -2.65 -11.09
C GLN A 130 3.42 -3.75 -11.74
N GLN A 131 3.42 -3.87 -13.07
CA GLN A 131 2.75 -4.97 -13.77
C GLN A 131 3.30 -6.34 -13.34
N ARG A 132 4.62 -6.47 -13.24
CA ARG A 132 5.26 -7.70 -12.72
C ARG A 132 4.85 -8.01 -11.28
N ALA A 133 4.81 -7.00 -10.42
CA ALA A 133 4.39 -7.17 -9.02
C ALA A 133 2.89 -7.48 -8.86
N LEU A 134 2.06 -7.04 -9.80
CA LEU A 134 0.63 -7.33 -9.82
C LEU A 134 0.33 -8.76 -10.28
N VAL A 135 1.01 -9.24 -11.31
CA VAL A 135 0.77 -10.57 -11.92
C VAL A 135 1.59 -11.69 -11.25
N GLY A 136 2.74 -11.34 -10.66
CA GLY A 136 3.63 -12.29 -9.98
C GLY A 136 3.18 -12.65 -8.56
N PRO A 137 3.63 -13.79 -8.01
CA PRO A 137 3.43 -14.15 -6.61
C PRO A 137 4.09 -13.15 -5.65
#